data_AF-A0A1X1UGL9-F1
#
_entry.id   AF-A0A1X1UGL9-F1
#
_cell.length_a   1.000
_cell.length_b   1.000
_cell.length_c   1.000
_cell.angle_alpha   90.00
_cell.angle_beta   90.00
_cell.angle_gamma   90.00
#
_symmetry.space_group_name_H-M   'P 1'
#
loop_
_entity.id
_entity.type
_entity.pdbx_description
1 polymer ?
#
loop_
_entity_poly.entity_id
_entity_poly.type
_entity_poly.pdbx_seq_one_letter_code
_entity_poly.pdbx_strand_id
1 'polypeptide(L)'
;MLIALRGCTSNQAFVEIVETARAHNVGALSLADALVAIAQDEPSQNGEDAAFSAARAAWGHLLDGARRAEVGGEHDGVAGA
;
A
#
# COMPACT_ATOMS: atom_id res chain seq x y z
N MET A 1 -5.67 -1.28 3.93
CA MET A 1 -6.17 0.09 4.23
C MET A 1 -5.05 0.91 4.88
N LEU A 2 -4.27 1.65 4.08
CA LEU A 2 -3.07 2.40 4.55
C LEU A 2 -3.41 3.58 5.49
N ILE A 3 -4.63 4.13 5.39
CA ILE A 3 -5.10 5.26 6.21
C ILE A 3 -5.22 4.88 7.70
N ALA A 4 -5.54 3.62 7.99
CA ALA A 4 -5.67 3.13 9.38
C ALA A 4 -4.31 2.91 10.07
N LEU A 5 -3.24 2.67 9.30
CA LEU A 5 -1.92 2.33 9.85
C LEU A 5 -1.09 3.54 10.30
N ARG A 6 -1.43 4.76 9.86
CA ARG A 6 -0.65 5.97 10.16
C ARG A 6 -1.34 6.97 11.10
N GLY A 7 -2.61 6.78 11.45
CA GLY A 7 -3.35 7.78 12.24
C GLY A 7 -3.52 9.14 11.53
N CYS A 8 -3.29 9.19 10.22
CA CYS A 8 -3.50 10.38 9.41
C CYS A 8 -5.00 10.51 9.09
N THR A 9 -5.52 11.75 9.15
CA THR A 9 -6.87 12.03 8.68
C THR A 9 -6.97 11.72 7.18
N SER A 10 -8.13 11.23 6.72
CA SER A 10 -8.37 10.83 5.32
C SER A 10 -7.94 11.89 4.30
N ASN A 11 -8.04 13.17 4.67
CA ASN A 11 -7.61 14.29 3.87
C ASN A 11 -6.09 14.34 3.66
N GLN A 12 -5.29 14.04 4.69
CA GLN A 12 -3.83 14.08 4.58
C GLN A 12 -3.30 12.93 3.70
N ALA A 13 -3.90 11.74 3.83
CA ALA A 13 -3.56 10.61 2.96
C ALA A 13 -3.89 10.91 1.49
N PHE A 14 -5.01 11.60 1.24
CA PHE A 14 -5.39 12.01 -0.10
C PHE A 14 -4.39 13.02 -0.69
N VAL A 15 -3.94 14.00 0.11
CA VAL A 15 -2.90 14.96 -0.32
C VAL A 15 -1.60 14.24 -0.68
N GLU A 16 -1.13 13.31 0.15
CA GLU A 16 0.09 12.52 -0.11
C GLU A 16 -0.03 11.70 -1.41
N ILE A 17 -1.20 11.13 -1.69
CA ILE A 17 -1.47 10.41 -2.94
C ILE A 17 -1.41 11.35 -4.14
N VAL A 18 -2.05 12.53 -4.07
CA VAL A 18 -2.08 13.50 -5.16
C VAL A 18 -0.69 14.11 -5.42
N GLU A 19 0.07 14.42 -4.38
CA GLU A 19 1.42 14.95 -4.52
C GLU A 19 2.37 13.92 -5.13
N THR A 20 2.28 12.67 -4.71
CA THR A 20 3.10 11.58 -5.29
C THR A 20 2.73 11.32 -6.74
N ALA A 21 1.42 11.30 -7.06
CA ALA A 21 0.96 11.17 -8.43
C ALA A 21 1.54 12.29 -9.32
N ARG A 22 1.55 13.53 -8.81
CA ARG A 22 2.14 14.67 -9.49
C ARG A 22 3.66 14.54 -9.66
N ALA A 23 4.37 14.10 -8.63
CA ALA A 23 5.82 13.92 -8.65
C ALA A 23 6.27 12.87 -9.68
N HIS A 24 5.47 11.82 -9.86
CA HIS A 24 5.74 10.73 -10.80
C HIS A 24 5.06 10.91 -12.16
N ASN A 25 4.35 12.03 -12.38
CA ASN A 25 3.60 12.33 -13.60
C ASN A 25 2.55 11.26 -13.96
N VAL A 26 1.94 10.64 -12.96
CA VAL A 26 0.91 9.60 -13.13
C VAL A 26 -0.46 10.13 -12.69
N GLY A 27 -1.53 9.55 -13.24
CA GLY A 27 -2.88 9.86 -12.80
C GLY A 27 -3.11 9.37 -11.37
N ALA A 28 -3.74 10.19 -10.51
CA ALA A 28 -4.05 9.80 -9.13
C ALA A 28 -4.92 8.53 -9.06
N LEU A 29 -5.82 8.33 -10.03
CA LEU A 29 -6.63 7.13 -10.12
C LEU A 29 -5.79 5.89 -10.50
N SER A 30 -4.87 6.02 -11.46
CA SER A 30 -3.94 4.94 -11.83
C SER A 30 -3.00 4.57 -10.67
N LEU A 31 -2.58 5.56 -9.88
CA LEU A 31 -1.78 5.33 -8.67
C LEU A 31 -2.58 4.60 -7.60
N ALA A 32 -3.85 4.97 -7.39
CA ALA A 32 -4.74 4.29 -6.46
C ALA A 32 -5.02 2.84 -6.89
N ASP A 33 -5.25 2.61 -8.18
CA ASP A 33 -5.44 1.27 -8.75
C ASP A 33 -4.19 0.40 -8.55
N ALA A 34 -3.00 0.94 -8.83
CA ALA A 34 -1.74 0.25 -8.59
C ALA A 34 -1.51 -0.09 -7.10
N LEU A 35 -1.87 0.82 -6.18
CA LEU A 35 -1.79 0.55 -4.74
C LEU A 35 -2.73 -0.58 -4.31
N VAL A 36 -3.94 -0.63 -4.89
CA VAL A 36 -4.92 -1.67 -4.65
C VAL A 36 -4.47 -3.02 -5.23
N ALA A 37 -3.84 -3.03 -6.41
CA ALA A 37 -3.23 -4.22 -6.99
C ALA A 37 -2.08 -4.77 -6.13
N ILE A 38 -1.17 -3.89 -5.66
CA ILE A 38 -0.05 -4.29 -4.77
C ILE A 38 -0.58 -4.85 -3.44
N ALA A 39 -1.64 -4.26 -2.89
CA ALA A 39 -2.24 -4.76 -1.65
C ALA A 39 -2.93 -6.12 -1.83
N GLN A 40 -3.45 -6.41 -3.02
CA GLN A 40 -4.07 -7.69 -3.35
C GLN A 40 -3.07 -8.75 -3.83
N ASP A 41 -1.78 -8.42 -3.89
CA ASP A 41 -0.72 -9.26 -4.48
C ASP A 41 -0.98 -9.63 -5.95
N GLU A 42 -1.78 -8.81 -6.64
CA GLU A 42 -2.11 -9.02 -8.05
C GLU A 42 -0.90 -8.62 -8.92
N PRO A 43 -0.50 -9.47 -9.89
CA PRO A 43 0.55 -9.11 -10.83
C PRO A 43 0.11 -7.90 -11.66
N SER A 44 1.02 -6.94 -11.85
CA SER A 44 0.79 -5.81 -12.74
C SER A 44 0.43 -6.35 -14.14
N GLN A 45 -0.84 -6.24 -14.53
CA GLN A 45 -1.34 -6.81 -15.80
C GLN A 45 -0.72 -6.15 -17.03
N ASN A 46 -0.01 -5.03 -16.83
CA ASN A 46 0.66 -4.27 -17.88
C ASN A 46 2.07 -3.94 -17.38
N GLY A 47 3.09 -4.40 -18.09
CA GLY A 47 4.49 -4.36 -17.67
C GLY A 47 4.96 -2.95 -17.26
N GLU A 48 5.75 -2.89 -16.20
CA GLU A 48 6.46 -1.70 -15.69
C GLU A 48 5.65 -0.39 -15.77
N ASP A 49 4.41 -0.45 -15.30
CA ASP A 49 3.54 0.72 -15.22
C ASP A 49 4.15 1.76 -14.27
N ALA A 50 4.34 2.99 -14.74
CA ALA A 50 4.95 4.07 -13.95
C ALA A 50 4.20 4.30 -12.62
N ALA A 51 2.89 4.05 -12.61
CA ALA A 51 2.06 4.08 -11.42
C ALA A 51 2.42 2.97 -10.42
N PHE A 52 2.74 1.78 -10.89
CA PHE A 52 3.17 0.65 -10.06
C PHE A 52 4.56 0.89 -9.45
N SER A 53 5.49 1.42 -10.25
CA SER A 53 6.82 1.84 -9.78
C SER A 53 6.72 2.95 -8.73
N ALA A 54 5.92 3.98 -8.98
CA ALA A 54 5.67 5.08 -8.04
C ALA A 54 5.02 4.57 -6.73
N ALA A 55 4.01 3.71 -6.83
CA ALA A 55 3.35 3.13 -5.68
C ALA A 55 4.31 2.29 -4.82
N ARG A 56 5.14 1.46 -5.47
CA ARG A 56 6.16 0.64 -4.80
C ARG A 56 7.23 1.51 -4.12
N ALA A 57 7.69 2.56 -4.79
CA ALA A 57 8.71 3.46 -4.26
C ALA A 57 8.20 4.23 -3.03
N ALA A 58 6.98 4.75 -3.07
CA ALA A 58 6.44 5.58 -1.99
C ALA A 58 5.85 4.76 -0.82
N TRP A 59 5.17 3.64 -1.08
CA TRP A 59 4.45 2.88 -0.04
C TRP A 59 4.94 1.45 0.18
N GLY A 60 5.91 0.95 -0.60
CA GLY A 60 6.38 -0.44 -0.50
C GLY A 60 6.82 -0.86 0.90
N HIS A 61 7.49 0.04 1.64
CA HIS A 61 7.91 -0.21 3.02
C HIS A 61 6.74 -0.32 4.02
N LEU A 62 5.65 0.41 3.79
CA LEU A 62 4.45 0.37 4.63
C LEU A 62 3.63 -0.89 4.36
N LEU A 63 3.54 -1.28 3.09
CA LEU A 63 2.88 -2.52 2.66
C LEU A 63 3.64 -3.76 3.17
N ASP A 64 4.96 -3.74 3.13
CA ASP A 64 5.80 -4.81 3.72
C ASP A 64 5.64 -4.89 5.25
N GLY A 65 5.59 -3.75 5.93
CA GLY A 65 5.31 -3.69 7.37
C GLY A 65 3.91 -4.20 7.73
N ALA A 66 2.89 -3.85 6.94
CA ALA A 66 1.54 -4.36 7.10
C ALA A 66 1.48 -5.88 6.92
N ARG A 67 2.19 -6.41 5.90
CA ARG A 67 2.30 -7.85 5.62
C ARG A 67 2.96 -8.64 6.74
N ARG A 68 3.95 -8.05 7.41
CA ARG A 68 4.56 -8.67 8.59
C ARG A 68 3.65 -8.62 9.82
N ALA A 69 2.84 -7.57 9.95
CA ALA A 69 1.90 -7.45 11.06
C ALA A 69 0.73 -8.45 10.94
N GLU A 70 0.22 -8.71 9.74
CA GLU A 70 -0.79 -9.76 9.51
C GLU A 70 -0.22 -11.18 9.74
N VAL A 71 1.01 -11.46 9.30
CA VAL A 71 1.67 -12.76 9.53
C VAL A 71 2.11 -12.96 11.00
N GLY A 72 2.32 -11.87 11.74
CA GLY A 72 2.66 -11.91 13.17
C GLY A 72 1.48 -12.08 14.13
N GLY A 73 0.25 -12.21 13.61
CA GLY A 73 -0.98 -12.35 14.41
C GLY A 73 -1.33 -13.77 14.85
N GLU A 74 -0.59 -14.78 14.42
CA GLU A 74 -0.80 -16.19 14.78
C GLU A 74 0.30 -16.66 15.73
N HIS A 75 0.24 -16.29 17.02
CA HIS A 75 0.92 -16.99 18.13
C HIS A 75 0.30 -16.54 19.47
N ASP A 76 -0.97 -16.88 19.73
CA ASP A 76 -1.47 -17.01 21.09
C ASP A 76 -2.44 -18.20 21.18
N GLY A 77 -2.11 -19.18 22.04
CA GLY A 77 -3.07 -20.11 22.63
C GLY A 77 -3.22 -21.50 21.97
N VAL A 78 -2.34 -22.43 22.33
CA VAL A 78 -2.84 -23.68 22.97
C VAL A 78 -1.84 -24.18 24.01
N ALA A 79 -2.10 -23.86 25.27
CA ALA A 79 -1.61 -24.62 26.41
C ALA A 79 -2.72 -25.62 26.78
N GLY A 80 -2.38 -26.90 26.88
CA GLY A 80 -3.31 -27.90 27.43
C GLY A 80 -2.91 -29.34 27.15
N ALA A 81 -2.07 -29.91 28.01
CA ALA A 81 -2.24 -31.22 28.66
C ALA A 81 -1.06 -31.50 29.61
#